data_AF-A0A7K0RXZ0-F1
#
_entry.id   AF-A0A7K0RXZ0-F1
#
_cell.length_a   1.000
_cell.length_b   1.000
_cell.length_c   1.000
_cell.angle_alpha   90.00
_cell.angle_beta   90.00
_cell.angle_gamma   90.00
#
_symmetry.space_group_name_H-M   'P 1'
#
loop_
_entity.id
_entity.type
_entity.pdbx_description
1 polymer ?
#
loop_
_entity_poly.entity_id
_entity_poly.type
_entity_poly.pdbx_seq_one_letter_code
_entity_poly.pdbx_strand_id
1 'polypeptide(L)'
;MTDEAATPDQPEEPAAAAAPAAAPTGDPVQPSEDEMRAAYEAELKSLRVEDLVAQTVVSLLNLGARKAGLLPGSEDETDPVQVGIAIEGIRRLLPLIEPALGENAASIKDALAQLQVAFTKLTGDQGVAPAGQGAPEGAAGTPEGAADGGQEPPAKPASGLWTPGP
;
A
#
# COMPACT_ATOMS: atom_id res chain seq x y z
N MET A 1 9.67 44.53 -52.42
CA MET A 1 9.48 43.97 -51.06
C MET A 1 8.42 42.90 -51.20
N THR A 2 8.84 41.75 -51.72
CA THR A 2 9.10 40.49 -50.99
C THR A 2 7.81 39.67 -50.91
N ASP A 3 7.54 38.84 -51.90
CA ASP A 3 8.05 37.46 -52.12
C ASP A 3 6.96 36.48 -51.66
N GLU A 4 6.11 36.16 -52.63
CA GLU A 4 5.10 35.12 -52.59
C GLU A 4 5.84 33.79 -52.70
N ALA A 5 5.92 33.06 -51.59
CA ALA A 5 6.70 31.85 -51.49
C ALA A 5 6.19 30.80 -52.49
N ALA A 6 7.07 30.50 -53.43
CA ALA A 6 6.93 29.50 -54.48
C ALA A 6 6.56 28.11 -53.93
N THR A 7 5.51 27.54 -54.50
CA THR A 7 5.27 26.09 -54.55
C THR A 7 6.34 25.45 -55.45
N PRO A 8 7.18 24.53 -54.95
CA PRO A 8 7.99 23.72 -55.84
C PRO A 8 7.15 22.56 -56.38
N ASP A 9 6.98 22.62 -57.69
CA ASP A 9 6.69 21.53 -58.62
C ASP A 9 7.63 20.34 -58.33
N GLN A 10 7.07 19.20 -57.91
CA GLN A 10 7.82 17.97 -57.73
C GLN A 10 7.64 17.09 -58.99
N PRO A 11 8.74 16.58 -59.57
CA PRO A 11 8.68 15.74 -60.76
C PRO A 11 8.13 14.35 -60.45
N GLU A 12 7.29 13.84 -61.35
CA GLU A 12 6.81 12.46 -61.35
C GLU A 12 7.97 11.49 -61.65
N GLU A 13 8.30 10.62 -60.68
CA GLU A 13 9.13 9.44 -60.89
C GLU A 13 8.25 8.19 -61.09
N PRO A 14 8.68 7.23 -61.93
CA PRO A 14 7.83 6.21 -62.52
C PRO A 14 7.54 5.05 -61.55
N ALA A 15 6.38 4.42 -61.78
CA ALA A 15 5.98 3.16 -61.17
C ALA A 15 7.05 2.07 -61.34
N ALA A 16 7.68 1.70 -60.24
CA ALA A 16 8.34 0.41 -60.07
C ALA A 16 7.61 -0.35 -58.97
N ALA A 17 6.87 -1.38 -59.38
CA ALA A 17 6.23 -2.35 -58.50
C ALA A 17 7.30 -3.02 -57.62
N ALA A 18 7.32 -2.67 -56.33
CA ALA A 18 7.95 -3.46 -55.29
C ALA A 18 6.85 -4.11 -54.47
N ALA A 19 6.73 -5.43 -54.56
CA ALA A 19 5.86 -6.24 -53.72
C ALA A 19 6.06 -5.90 -52.23
N PRO A 20 5.03 -5.97 -51.38
CA PRO A 20 5.23 -5.84 -49.95
C PRO A 20 6.15 -6.98 -49.50
N ALA A 21 7.34 -6.62 -49.01
CA ALA A 21 8.21 -7.53 -48.29
C ALA A 21 7.39 -8.12 -47.13
N ALA A 22 7.26 -9.45 -47.12
CA ALA A 22 6.59 -10.18 -46.08
C ALA A 22 7.16 -9.75 -44.72
N ALA A 23 6.32 -9.20 -43.85
CA ALA A 23 6.64 -9.03 -42.46
C ALA A 23 7.03 -10.41 -41.88
N PRO A 24 8.12 -10.53 -41.10
CA PRO A 24 8.42 -11.78 -40.43
C PRO A 24 7.28 -12.12 -39.48
N THR A 25 6.44 -13.07 -39.88
CA THR A 25 5.44 -13.71 -39.03
C THR A 25 6.18 -14.71 -38.15
N GLY A 26 6.94 -14.18 -37.19
CA GLY A 26 7.45 -14.97 -36.07
C GLY A 26 6.42 -14.88 -34.96
N ASP A 27 5.67 -15.96 -34.74
CA ASP A 27 4.89 -16.11 -33.53
C ASP A 27 5.83 -15.93 -32.32
N PRO A 28 5.45 -15.15 -31.29
CA PRO A 28 6.26 -15.04 -30.09
C PRO A 28 6.40 -16.43 -29.48
N VAL A 29 7.61 -16.98 -29.52
CA VAL A 29 7.96 -18.23 -28.84
C VAL A 29 7.67 -18.01 -27.35
N GLN A 30 6.60 -18.62 -26.85
CA GLN A 30 6.33 -18.58 -25.42
C GLN A 30 7.45 -19.35 -24.71
N PRO A 31 8.03 -18.79 -23.63
CA PRO A 31 9.08 -19.47 -22.88
C PRO A 31 8.60 -20.82 -22.37
N SER A 32 9.47 -21.81 -22.38
CA SER A 32 9.16 -23.15 -21.86
C SER A 32 8.93 -23.12 -20.35
N GLU A 33 8.25 -24.14 -19.80
CA GLU A 33 7.95 -24.21 -18.35
C GLU A 33 9.21 -24.16 -17.48
N ASP A 34 10.28 -24.84 -17.89
CA ASP A 34 11.56 -24.85 -17.19
C ASP A 34 12.27 -23.48 -17.26
N GLU A 35 12.20 -22.78 -18.39
CA GLU A 35 12.71 -21.41 -18.52
C GLU A 35 11.91 -20.43 -17.66
N MET A 36 10.58 -20.58 -17.58
CA MET A 36 9.73 -19.76 -16.71
C MET A 36 10.07 -19.98 -15.23
N ARG A 37 10.29 -21.23 -14.80
CA ARG A 37 10.71 -21.55 -13.43
C ARG A 37 12.09 -20.94 -13.11
N ALA A 38 13.06 -21.10 -14.02
CA ALA A 38 14.40 -20.56 -13.82
C ALA A 38 14.40 -19.01 -13.76
N ALA A 39 13.58 -18.34 -14.58
CA ALA A 39 13.41 -16.90 -14.55
C ALA A 39 12.82 -16.42 -13.21
N TYR A 40 11.76 -17.08 -12.72
CA TYR A 40 11.15 -16.77 -11.43
C TYR A 40 12.13 -16.96 -10.25
N GLU A 41 12.90 -18.05 -10.24
CA GLU A 41 13.93 -18.27 -9.22
C GLU A 41 15.03 -17.20 -9.25
N ALA A 42 15.41 -16.72 -10.44
CA ALA A 42 16.39 -15.65 -10.58
C ALA A 42 15.83 -14.31 -10.05
N GLU A 43 14.55 -14.03 -10.28
CA GLU A 43 13.86 -12.85 -9.72
C GLU A 43 13.77 -12.92 -8.19
N LEU A 44 13.41 -14.07 -7.63
CA LEU A 44 13.38 -14.24 -6.18
C LEU A 44 14.76 -14.05 -5.51
N LYS A 45 15.85 -14.39 -6.21
CA LYS A 45 17.22 -14.20 -5.70
C LYS A 45 17.65 -12.74 -5.69
N SER A 46 17.12 -11.90 -6.58
CA SER A 46 17.47 -10.48 -6.65
C SER A 46 16.61 -9.60 -5.73
N LEU A 47 15.41 -10.07 -5.37
CA LEU A 47 14.52 -9.36 -4.46
C LEU A 47 15.07 -9.29 -3.04
N ARG A 48 15.19 -8.07 -2.54
CA ARG A 48 15.51 -7.81 -1.13
C ARG A 48 14.25 -7.59 -0.32
N VAL A 49 14.24 -8.12 0.90
CA VAL A 49 13.10 -7.95 1.82
C VAL A 49 12.93 -6.48 2.18
N GLU A 50 14.03 -5.75 2.35
CA GLU A 50 14.04 -4.32 2.67
C GLU A 50 13.35 -3.49 1.58
N ASP A 51 13.54 -3.85 0.31
CA ASP A 51 12.92 -3.16 -0.82
C ASP A 51 11.41 -3.41 -0.86
N LEU A 52 10.96 -4.64 -0.57
CA LEU A 52 9.53 -4.96 -0.45
C LEU A 52 8.87 -4.25 0.73
N VAL A 53 9.57 -4.14 1.86
CA VAL A 53 9.08 -3.39 3.02
C VAL A 53 9.03 -1.90 2.70
N ALA A 54 10.02 -1.35 2.01
CA ALA A 54 10.00 0.04 1.54
C ALA A 54 8.81 0.31 0.59
N GLN A 55 8.59 -0.56 -0.39
CA GLN A 55 7.44 -0.49 -1.28
C GLN A 55 6.12 -0.54 -0.49
N THR A 56 6.03 -1.43 0.50
CA THR A 56 4.85 -1.55 1.37
C THR A 56 4.59 -0.27 2.16
N VAL A 57 5.64 0.34 2.73
CA VAL A 57 5.54 1.61 3.46
C VAL A 57 5.02 2.71 2.55
N VAL A 58 5.52 2.82 1.32
CA VAL A 58 5.02 3.79 0.33
C VAL A 58 3.57 3.52 -0.03
N SER A 59 3.17 2.25 -0.23
CA SER A 59 1.77 1.89 -0.49
C SER A 59 0.85 2.26 0.66
N LEU A 60 1.25 1.98 1.91
CA LEU A 60 0.50 2.36 3.12
C LEU A 60 0.39 3.88 3.25
N LEU A 61 1.45 4.62 2.92
CA LEU A 61 1.45 6.08 2.96
C LEU A 61 0.44 6.66 1.96
N ASN A 62 0.46 6.18 0.72
CA ASN A 62 -0.45 6.62 -0.33
C ASN A 62 -1.91 6.26 -0.01
N LEU A 63 -2.14 5.02 0.46
CA LEU A 63 -3.47 4.58 0.85
C LEU A 63 -3.98 5.34 2.08
N GLY A 64 -3.12 5.54 3.09
CA GLY A 64 -3.41 6.33 4.27
C GLY A 64 -3.76 7.78 3.92
N ALA A 65 -2.99 8.41 3.03
CA ALA A 65 -3.29 9.76 2.55
C ALA A 65 -4.66 9.83 1.85
N ARG A 66 -5.04 8.80 1.09
CA ARG A 66 -6.35 8.73 0.42
C ARG A 66 -7.47 8.60 1.44
N LYS A 67 -7.32 7.70 2.41
CA LYS A 67 -8.27 7.54 3.53
C LYS A 67 -8.27 8.70 4.51
N ALA A 68 -7.30 9.60 4.41
CA ALA A 68 -7.28 10.86 5.14
C ALA A 68 -7.89 12.04 4.35
N GLY A 69 -8.34 11.83 3.10
CA GLY A 69 -8.86 12.90 2.24
C GLY A 69 -7.78 13.90 1.80
N LEU A 70 -6.50 13.51 1.82
CA LEU A 70 -5.38 14.39 1.46
C LEU A 70 -5.08 14.41 -0.05
N LEU A 71 -5.61 13.45 -0.80
CA LEU A 71 -5.46 13.37 -2.24
C LEU A 71 -6.67 14.01 -2.94
N PRO A 72 -6.48 14.68 -4.09
CA PRO A 72 -7.59 15.25 -4.86
C PRO A 72 -8.63 14.18 -5.20
N GLY A 73 -9.92 14.45 -4.90
CA GLY A 73 -11.01 13.52 -5.17
C GLY A 73 -11.15 12.36 -4.17
N SER A 74 -10.52 12.46 -3.00
CA SER A 74 -10.62 11.46 -1.91
C SER A 74 -11.34 11.97 -0.66
N GLU A 75 -11.94 13.17 -0.72
CA GLU A 75 -12.62 13.83 0.39
C GLU A 75 -13.76 12.95 0.97
N ASP A 76 -14.49 12.25 0.09
CA ASP A 76 -15.60 11.37 0.45
C ASP A 76 -15.15 9.97 0.91
N GLU A 77 -13.85 9.67 0.84
CA GLU A 77 -13.29 8.36 1.20
C GLU A 77 -12.68 8.31 2.61
N THR A 78 -12.92 9.35 3.41
CA THR A 78 -12.31 9.50 4.74
C THR A 78 -12.68 8.35 5.67
N ASP A 79 -11.67 7.66 6.20
CA ASP A 79 -11.84 6.54 7.14
C ASP A 79 -10.75 6.60 8.22
N PRO A 80 -11.05 7.17 9.39
CA PRO A 80 -10.05 7.36 10.44
C PRO A 80 -9.52 6.03 10.98
N VAL A 81 -10.32 4.96 11.00
CA VAL A 81 -9.84 3.64 11.44
C VAL A 81 -8.76 3.13 10.50
N GLN A 82 -8.99 3.21 9.18
CA GLN A 82 -7.97 2.81 8.19
C GLN A 82 -6.73 3.70 8.23
N VAL A 83 -6.89 5.01 8.44
CA VAL A 83 -5.74 5.93 8.60
C VAL A 83 -4.90 5.55 9.81
N GLY A 84 -5.54 5.23 10.95
CA GLY A 84 -4.85 4.76 12.15
C GLY A 84 -4.05 3.48 11.92
N ILE A 85 -4.63 2.51 11.20
CA ILE A 85 -3.93 1.26 10.82
C ILE A 85 -2.72 1.56 9.94
N ALA A 86 -2.85 2.43 8.94
CA ALA A 86 -1.74 2.80 8.06
C ALA A 86 -0.60 3.47 8.85
N ILE A 87 -0.94 4.43 9.73
CA ILE A 87 0.04 5.10 10.59
C ILE A 87 0.81 4.10 11.45
N GLU A 88 0.10 3.18 12.10
CA GLU A 88 0.75 2.20 12.99
C GLU A 88 1.63 1.22 12.21
N GLY A 89 1.17 0.76 11.04
CA GLY A 89 1.97 -0.07 10.14
C GLY A 89 3.27 0.63 9.73
N ILE A 90 3.19 1.89 9.29
CA ILE A 90 4.36 2.67 8.88
C ILE A 90 5.30 2.89 10.07
N ARG A 91 4.79 3.27 11.25
CA ARG A 91 5.61 3.50 12.45
C ARG A 91 6.42 2.28 12.87
N ARG A 92 5.89 1.07 12.65
CA ARG A 92 6.60 -0.18 12.99
C ARG A 92 7.58 -0.62 11.91
N LEU A 93 7.25 -0.41 10.64
CA LEU A 93 8.08 -0.85 9.51
C LEU A 93 9.24 0.11 9.21
N LEU A 94 9.01 1.42 9.33
CA LEU A 94 9.99 2.43 8.93
C LEU A 94 11.36 2.30 9.63
N PRO A 95 11.44 2.04 10.96
CA PRO A 95 12.74 1.86 11.62
C PRO A 95 13.55 0.68 11.10
N LEU A 96 12.90 -0.33 10.50
CA LEU A 96 13.56 -1.53 9.98
C LEU A 96 14.28 -1.26 8.64
N ILE A 97 13.77 -0.31 7.87
CA ILE A 97 14.27 0.03 6.52
C ILE A 97 14.98 1.37 6.45
N GLU A 98 15.01 2.14 7.55
CA GLU A 98 15.62 3.47 7.57
C GLU A 98 17.05 3.51 7.01
N PRO A 99 17.95 2.57 7.35
CA PRO A 99 19.29 2.54 6.76
C PRO A 99 19.29 2.30 5.25
N ALA A 100 18.32 1.52 4.74
CA ALA A 100 18.19 1.21 3.31
C ALA A 100 17.58 2.36 2.51
N LEU A 101 16.74 3.18 3.14
CA LEU A 101 16.10 4.34 2.51
C LEU A 101 17.07 5.49 2.22
N GLY A 102 18.16 5.61 2.98
CA GLY A 102 19.15 6.67 2.82
C GLY A 102 18.53 8.07 2.88
N GLU A 103 18.75 8.88 1.84
CA GLU A 103 18.23 10.24 1.73
C GLU A 103 16.69 10.33 1.72
N ASN A 104 16.00 9.27 1.27
CA ASN A 104 14.54 9.23 1.20
C ASN A 104 13.88 9.10 2.59
N ALA A 105 14.64 8.71 3.62
CA ALA A 105 14.10 8.48 4.95
C ALA A 105 13.43 9.73 5.54
N ALA A 106 14.02 10.91 5.30
CA ALA A 106 13.47 12.18 5.79
C ALA A 106 12.10 12.47 5.19
N SER A 107 11.95 12.35 3.88
CA SER A 107 10.69 12.60 3.18
C SER A 107 9.57 11.65 3.62
N ILE A 108 9.89 10.37 3.87
CA ILE A 108 8.90 9.41 4.38
C ILE A 108 8.46 9.76 5.81
N LYS A 109 9.39 10.20 6.67
CA LYS A 109 9.07 10.67 8.03
C LYS A 109 8.19 11.91 8.02
N ASP A 110 8.48 12.86 7.14
CA ASP A 110 7.68 14.08 6.99
C ASP A 110 6.26 13.76 6.52
N ALA A 111 6.12 12.86 5.55
CA ALA A 111 4.81 12.43 5.07
C ALA A 111 4.01 11.67 6.15
N LEU A 112 4.68 10.82 6.95
CA LEU A 112 4.05 10.17 8.10
C LEU A 112 3.57 11.19 9.14
N ALA A 113 4.36 12.24 9.42
CA ALA A 113 3.97 13.30 10.34
C ALA A 113 2.74 14.07 9.81
N GLN A 114 2.70 14.40 8.52
CA GLN A 114 1.53 15.01 7.88
C GLN A 114 0.28 14.13 8.00
N LEU A 115 0.43 12.83 7.78
CA LEU A 115 -0.66 11.86 7.93
C LEU A 115 -1.19 11.80 9.37
N GLN A 116 -0.30 11.84 10.37
CA GLN A 116 -0.68 11.88 11.79
C GLN A 116 -1.44 13.16 12.18
N VAL A 117 -1.05 14.30 11.62
CA VAL A 117 -1.77 15.56 11.80
C VAL A 117 -3.18 15.47 11.19
N ALA A 118 -3.30 14.93 9.98
CA ALA A 118 -4.60 14.73 9.33
C ALA A 118 -5.49 13.77 10.15
N PHE A 119 -4.94 12.67 10.64
CA PHE A 119 -5.65 11.73 11.50
C PHE A 119 -6.20 12.39 12.77
N THR A 120 -5.40 13.21 13.44
CA THR A 120 -5.83 13.93 14.65
C THR A 120 -7.02 14.84 14.37
N LYS A 121 -7.01 15.54 13.22
CA LYS A 121 -8.13 16.39 12.79
C LYS A 121 -9.39 15.57 12.53
N LEU A 122 -9.27 14.45 11.82
CA LEU A 122 -10.39 13.55 11.53
C LEU A 122 -10.99 12.96 12.80
N THR A 123 -10.17 12.55 13.77
CA THR A 123 -10.67 12.03 15.05
C THR A 123 -11.21 13.12 15.97
N GLY A 124 -10.72 14.36 15.84
CA GLY A 124 -11.23 15.51 16.56
C GLY A 124 -12.62 15.95 16.09
N ASP A 125 -12.87 15.93 14.79
CA ASP A 125 -14.18 16.23 14.20
C ASP A 125 -15.21 15.13 14.49
N GLN A 126 -14.80 13.86 14.55
CA GLN A 126 -15.68 12.76 14.95
C GLN A 126 -15.98 12.71 16.46
N GLY A 127 -15.35 13.57 17.26
CA GLY A 127 -15.55 13.68 18.71
C GLY A 127 -16.81 14.43 19.16
N VAL A 128 -17.67 14.90 18.24
CA VAL A 128 -18.89 15.65 18.56
C VAL A 128 -20.14 14.94 18.01
N ALA A 129 -20.31 13.67 18.34
CA ALA A 129 -21.64 13.07 18.40
C ALA A 129 -21.99 12.90 19.90
N PRO A 130 -23.05 13.54 20.42
CA PRO A 130 -23.47 13.31 21.79
C PRO A 130 -24.03 11.89 21.87
N ALA A 131 -23.19 10.93 22.27
CA ALA A 131 -23.67 9.71 22.89
C ALA A 131 -24.40 10.14 24.17
N GLY A 132 -25.71 9.91 24.17
CA GLY A 132 -26.66 10.48 25.11
C GLY A 132 -26.26 10.32 26.57
N GLN A 133 -26.76 11.26 27.38
CA GLN A 133 -26.87 11.14 28.83
C GLN A 133 -27.34 9.74 29.24
N GLY A 134 -26.40 8.90 29.67
CA GLY A 134 -26.61 7.85 30.65
C GLY A 134 -26.07 8.37 31.97
N ALA A 135 -26.97 8.73 32.89
CA ALA A 135 -26.63 9.16 34.24
C ALA A 135 -25.84 8.05 35.00
N PRO A 136 -24.97 8.42 35.96
CA PRO A 136 -24.32 7.46 36.82
C PRO A 136 -25.29 7.05 37.93
N GLU A 137 -25.71 5.79 37.94
CA GLU A 137 -26.45 5.19 39.05
C GLU A 137 -25.59 4.11 39.68
N GLY A 138 -25.25 4.28 40.97
CA GLY A 138 -24.63 3.22 41.76
C GLY A 138 -23.37 3.62 42.53
N ALA A 139 -23.51 4.48 43.53
CA ALA A 139 -22.57 4.56 44.65
C ALA A 139 -23.18 3.87 45.88
N ALA A 140 -22.56 2.76 46.33
CA ALA A 140 -22.57 2.19 47.69
C ALA A 140 -21.64 0.95 47.67
N GLY A 141 -20.43 0.95 48.24
CA GLY A 141 -20.17 0.66 49.66
C GLY A 141 -20.63 -0.76 50.02
N THR A 142 -19.78 -1.79 50.23
CA THR A 142 -18.82 -1.98 51.35
C THR A 142 -18.03 -3.29 51.09
N PRO A 143 -16.76 -3.43 51.53
CA PRO A 143 -16.00 -4.69 51.42
C PRO A 143 -16.07 -5.50 52.73
N GLU A 144 -16.37 -6.81 52.67
CA GLU A 144 -16.06 -7.71 53.79
C GLU A 144 -16.02 -9.19 53.34
N GLY A 145 -14.99 -9.92 53.81
CA GLY A 145 -15.17 -11.33 54.18
C GLY A 145 -14.65 -12.42 53.22
N ALA A 146 -13.35 -12.71 53.34
CA ALA A 146 -12.74 -14.02 53.56
C ALA A 146 -13.19 -15.29 52.79
N ALA A 147 -12.17 -15.87 52.14
CA ALA A 147 -11.76 -17.28 52.18
C ALA A 147 -12.47 -18.34 51.30
N ASP A 148 -11.57 -19.05 50.59
CA ASP A 148 -11.54 -20.50 50.37
C ASP A 148 -12.02 -21.05 49.01
N GLY A 149 -11.26 -22.06 48.56
CA GLY A 149 -11.74 -23.06 47.62
C GLY A 149 -11.43 -22.78 46.15
N GLY A 150 -10.42 -23.46 45.61
CA GLY A 150 -10.07 -23.39 44.20
C GLY A 150 -11.08 -24.06 43.26
N GLN A 151 -11.05 -23.64 42.00
CA GLN A 151 -11.15 -24.57 40.86
C GLN A 151 -10.57 -23.88 39.63
N GLU A 152 -9.44 -24.39 39.19
CA GLU A 152 -8.80 -24.10 37.91
C GLU A 152 -9.77 -24.42 36.74
N PRO A 153 -9.98 -23.51 35.79
CA PRO A 153 -10.77 -23.82 34.60
C PRO A 153 -9.97 -24.75 33.68
N PRO A 154 -10.53 -25.85 33.16
CA PRO A 154 -9.78 -26.73 32.27
C PRO A 154 -9.46 -25.99 30.95
N ALA A 155 -8.17 -25.77 30.72
CA ALA A 155 -7.63 -25.44 29.41
C ALA A 155 -7.93 -26.59 28.43
N LYS A 156 -8.46 -26.27 27.25
CA LYS A 156 -8.43 -27.17 26.10
C LYS A 156 -7.44 -26.64 25.04
N PRO A 157 -6.63 -27.53 24.46
CA PRO A 157 -5.36 -27.19 23.85
C PRO A 157 -5.49 -26.56 22.47
N ALA A 158 -4.55 -25.66 22.18
CA ALA A 158 -4.17 -25.29 20.84
C ALA A 158 -3.52 -26.48 20.13
N SER A 159 -3.98 -26.84 18.93
CA SER A 159 -3.16 -27.53 17.93
C SER A 159 -3.94 -27.69 16.62
N GLY A 160 -3.93 -26.66 15.80
CA GLY A 160 -4.19 -26.74 14.36
C GLY A 160 -2.93 -26.34 13.62
N LEU A 161 -1.82 -27.04 13.89
CA LEU A 161 -0.57 -26.86 13.16
C LEU A 161 -0.78 -27.43 11.75
N TRP A 162 -1.11 -26.56 10.80
CA TRP A 162 -1.22 -26.94 9.39
C TRP A 162 0.20 -27.08 8.81
N THR A 163 0.52 -28.27 8.30
CA THR A 163 1.75 -28.52 7.54
C THR A 163 1.39 -28.89 6.09
N PRO A 164 1.90 -28.17 5.08
CA PRO A 164 1.80 -28.61 3.69
C PRO A 164 2.71 -29.82 3.44
N GLY A 165 2.20 -30.80 2.70
CA GLY A 165 2.87 -32.07 2.39
C GLY A 165 4.02 -31.95 1.38
N PRO A 166 4.77 -33.06 1.17
CA PRO A 166 6.02 -33.09 0.41
C PRO A 166 5.85 -32.89 -1.10
#